data_AF-A0AAD2HKZ1-F1
#
_entry.id   AF-A0AAD2HKZ1-F1
#
_cell.length_a   1.000
_cell.length_b   1.000
_cell.length_c   1.000
_cell.angle_alpha   90.00
_cell.angle_beta   90.00
_cell.angle_gamma   90.00
#
_symmetry.space_group_name_H-M   'P 1'
#
loop_
_entity.id
_entity.type
_entity.pdbx_description
1 polymer ?
#
loop_
_entity_poly.entity_id
_entity_poly.type
_entity_poly.pdbx_seq_one_letter_code
_entity_poly.pdbx_strand_id
1 'polypeptide(L)'
;MGRRANYLTLADRKASKAVRDAKYVSSMRGQAQRRLTRLARKDKELEEMRTLPDTVTPPQQLIDYGTRAIPTENEFFQRAFSDPGTLDLSDCNRWLGIPPFISMQDDTPTHSPDYRAYTSNLKNVMHGVRAGLQQSMDAKSRTLFEKGQMNCLADDAGEAIARWEKAYKLREQGLYREDEFSREYEMLEHFLQWEARGYLTLYNMAFLSE
;
A
#
# COMPACT_ATOMS: atom_id res chain seq x y z
N MET A 1 -74.44 -6.30 12.02
CA MET A 1 -73.61 -6.56 10.83
C MET A 1 -72.20 -6.90 11.27
N GLY A 2 -71.86 -8.19 11.35
CA GLY A 2 -70.56 -8.66 11.83
C GLY A 2 -69.49 -8.62 10.74
N ARG A 3 -68.31 -8.06 11.04
CA ARG A 3 -67.13 -8.07 10.16
C ARG A 3 -66.72 -9.53 9.89
N ARG A 4 -66.86 -10.00 8.65
CA ARG A 4 -66.35 -11.33 8.24
C ARG A 4 -64.83 -11.32 8.34
N ALA A 5 -64.26 -12.32 9.03
CA ALA A 5 -62.83 -12.55 9.03
C ALA A 5 -62.41 -12.97 7.60
N ASN A 6 -61.61 -12.14 6.92
CA ASN A 6 -61.20 -12.36 5.52
C ASN A 6 -60.27 -13.57 5.31
N TYR A 7 -59.86 -14.27 6.37
CA TYR A 7 -58.97 -15.43 6.31
C TYR A 7 -59.46 -16.48 7.28
N LEU A 8 -59.82 -17.66 6.75
CA LEU A 8 -60.42 -18.76 7.52
C LEU A 8 -59.38 -19.60 8.25
N THR A 9 -58.11 -19.60 7.79
CA THR A 9 -57.03 -20.34 8.42
C THR A 9 -55.71 -19.56 8.50
N LEU A 10 -54.81 -20.00 9.39
CA LEU A 10 -53.43 -19.50 9.47
C LEU A 10 -52.66 -19.72 8.15
N ALA A 11 -52.98 -20.79 7.42
CA ALA A 11 -52.41 -21.10 6.11
C ALA A 11 -52.83 -20.04 5.07
N ASP A 12 -54.11 -19.66 5.02
CA ASP A 12 -54.62 -18.63 4.11
C ASP A 12 -53.99 -17.26 4.36
N ARG A 13 -53.76 -16.94 5.63
CA ARG A 13 -53.10 -15.69 6.04
C ARG A 13 -51.63 -15.67 5.59
N LYS A 14 -50.91 -16.80 5.68
CA LYS A 14 -49.54 -16.94 5.17
C LYS A 14 -49.48 -16.85 3.65
N ALA A 15 -50.36 -17.55 2.94
CA ALA A 15 -50.43 -17.52 1.48
C ALA A 15 -50.76 -16.11 0.96
N SER A 16 -51.73 -15.44 1.56
CA SER A 16 -52.11 -14.07 1.18
C SER A 16 -51.00 -13.05 1.47
N LYS A 17 -50.26 -13.24 2.57
CA LYS A 17 -49.07 -12.44 2.87
C LYS A 17 -47.99 -12.66 1.79
N ALA A 18 -47.69 -13.91 1.45
CA ALA A 18 -46.70 -14.23 0.40
C ALA A 18 -47.05 -13.59 -0.96
N VAL A 19 -48.33 -13.59 -1.35
CA VAL A 19 -48.79 -12.95 -2.61
C VAL A 19 -48.63 -11.42 -2.56
N ARG A 20 -48.94 -10.79 -1.42
CA ARG A 20 -48.74 -9.34 -1.23
C ARG A 20 -47.26 -8.97 -1.24
N ASP A 21 -46.43 -9.76 -0.57
CA ASP A 21 -44.99 -9.58 -0.52
C ASP A 21 -44.39 -9.73 -1.93
N ALA A 22 -44.81 -10.74 -2.71
CA ALA A 22 -44.39 -10.92 -4.10
C ALA A 22 -44.79 -9.73 -5.00
N LYS A 23 -46.03 -9.23 -4.89
CA LYS A 23 -46.48 -8.03 -5.63
C LYS A 23 -45.71 -6.78 -5.23
N TYR A 24 -45.42 -6.61 -3.94
CA TYR A 24 -44.61 -5.50 -3.46
C TYR A 24 -43.19 -5.58 -4.01
N VAL A 25 -42.57 -6.76 -3.97
CA VAL A 25 -41.25 -7.05 -4.54
C VAL A 25 -41.19 -6.67 -6.01
N SER A 26 -42.21 -6.96 -6.83
CA SER A 26 -42.20 -6.57 -8.24
C SER A 26 -42.53 -5.10 -8.51
N SER A 27 -43.16 -4.39 -7.56
CA SER A 27 -43.59 -3.00 -7.74
C SER A 27 -42.42 -2.00 -7.84
N MET A 28 -42.63 -0.87 -8.51
CA MET A 28 -41.68 0.25 -8.56
C MET A 28 -41.20 0.68 -7.16
N ARG A 29 -42.11 0.70 -6.19
CA ARG A 29 -41.81 1.07 -4.80
C ARG A 29 -40.92 0.03 -4.10
N GLY A 30 -41.17 -1.26 -4.32
CA GLY A 30 -40.31 -2.33 -3.80
C GLY A 30 -38.94 -2.38 -4.48
N GLN A 31 -38.86 -2.09 -5.78
CA GLN A 31 -37.60 -1.94 -6.49
C GLN A 31 -36.78 -0.75 -5.97
N ALA A 32 -37.40 0.41 -5.76
CA ALA A 32 -36.76 1.58 -5.18
C ALA A 32 -36.25 1.32 -3.75
N GLN A 33 -37.06 0.66 -2.91
CA GLN A 33 -36.65 0.28 -1.55
C GLN A 33 -35.46 -0.68 -1.55
N ARG A 34 -35.43 -1.66 -2.47
CA ARG A 34 -34.27 -2.56 -2.65
C ARG A 34 -33.02 -1.82 -3.09
N ARG A 35 -33.16 -0.84 -3.99
CA ARG A 35 -32.05 0.00 -4.42
C ARG A 35 -31.50 0.82 -3.25
N LEU A 36 -32.37 1.45 -2.47
CA LEU A 36 -31.97 2.22 -1.28
C LEU A 36 -31.32 1.35 -0.20
N THR A 37 -31.88 0.17 0.08
CA THR A 37 -31.25 -0.75 1.05
C THR A 37 -29.91 -1.29 0.55
N ARG A 38 -29.76 -1.52 -0.75
CA ARG A 38 -28.46 -1.91 -1.33
C ARG A 38 -27.44 -0.76 -1.29
N LEU A 39 -27.88 0.48 -1.50
CA LEU A 39 -27.03 1.66 -1.34
C LEU A 39 -26.64 1.85 0.13
N ALA A 40 -27.60 1.85 1.05
CA ALA A 40 -27.34 1.98 2.49
C ALA A 40 -26.45 0.84 3.04
N ARG A 41 -26.59 -0.38 2.53
CA ARG A 41 -25.68 -1.48 2.87
C ARG A 41 -24.29 -1.23 2.32
N LYS A 42 -24.16 -0.74 1.08
CA LYS A 42 -22.87 -0.38 0.50
C LYS A 42 -22.20 0.76 1.28
N ASP A 43 -22.98 1.76 1.70
CA ASP A 43 -22.52 2.88 2.53
C ASP A 43 -22.07 2.38 3.91
N LYS A 44 -22.85 1.50 4.55
CA LYS A 44 -22.49 0.87 5.82
C LYS A 44 -21.25 -0.02 5.70
N GLU A 45 -21.13 -0.81 4.62
CA GLU A 45 -19.92 -1.59 4.33
C GLU A 45 -18.73 -0.64 4.11
N LEU A 46 -18.89 0.49 3.42
CA LEU A 46 -17.85 1.52 3.28
C LEU A 46 -17.46 2.17 4.61
N GLU A 47 -18.42 2.39 5.50
CA GLU A 47 -18.23 3.02 6.80
C GLU A 47 -17.57 2.06 7.80
N GLU A 48 -17.97 0.78 7.79
CA GLU A 48 -17.29 -0.31 8.54
C GLU A 48 -15.89 -0.62 7.95
N MET A 49 -15.67 -0.43 6.65
CA MET A 49 -14.35 -0.58 6.01
C MET A 49 -13.43 0.62 6.24
N ARG A 50 -13.97 1.81 6.53
CA ARG A 50 -13.18 2.94 7.03
C ARG A 50 -12.68 2.73 8.46
N THR A 51 -13.30 1.83 9.21
CA THR A 51 -12.87 1.43 10.55
C THR A 51 -11.98 0.19 10.51
N LEU A 52 -10.75 0.34 10.02
CA LEU A 52 -9.64 -0.46 10.55
C LEU A 52 -9.39 -0.01 12.01
N PRO A 53 -8.88 -0.90 12.89
CA PRO A 53 -8.79 -0.62 14.32
C PRO A 53 -8.00 0.67 14.54
N ASP A 54 -8.61 1.60 15.27
CA ASP A 54 -8.07 2.89 15.76
C ASP A 54 -6.66 3.19 15.29
N THR A 55 -6.56 4.06 14.28
CA THR A 55 -5.40 4.92 13.93
C THR A 55 -4.14 4.63 14.75
N VAL A 56 -3.47 3.51 14.47
CA VAL A 56 -2.14 3.27 15.01
C VAL A 56 -1.24 4.24 14.26
N THR A 57 -0.90 5.35 14.91
CA THR A 57 0.10 6.28 14.39
C THR A 57 1.31 5.47 13.96
N PRO A 58 1.83 5.67 12.73
CA PRO A 58 2.98 4.92 12.27
C PRO A 58 4.14 5.04 13.28
N PRO A 59 4.92 3.97 13.51
CA PRO A 59 6.07 4.03 14.41
C PRO A 59 7.00 5.20 14.04
N GLN A 60 7.55 5.89 15.04
CA GLN A 60 8.37 7.09 14.81
C GLN A 60 9.54 6.80 13.85
N GLN A 61 10.19 5.64 13.98
CA GLN A 61 11.26 5.22 13.10
C GLN A 61 10.80 5.19 11.64
N LEU A 62 9.60 4.65 11.37
CA LEU A 62 9.04 4.61 10.03
C LEU A 62 8.84 6.04 9.48
N ILE A 63 8.32 6.96 10.32
CA ILE A 63 8.18 8.38 9.95
C ILE A 63 9.55 8.99 9.64
N ASP A 64 10.56 8.76 10.49
CA ASP A 64 11.91 9.29 10.31
C ASP A 64 12.52 8.81 8.99
N TYR A 65 12.43 7.51 8.69
CA TYR A 65 12.88 6.97 7.40
C TYR A 65 12.11 7.55 6.23
N GLY A 66 10.78 7.62 6.33
CA GLY A 66 9.91 8.09 5.27
C GLY A 66 10.13 9.57 4.92
N THR A 67 10.58 10.38 5.88
CA THR A 67 10.80 11.82 5.72
C THR A 67 12.23 12.21 5.35
N ARG A 68 13.21 11.29 5.43
CA ARG A 68 14.60 11.54 4.99
C ARG A 68 14.67 12.09 3.57
N ALA A 69 15.47 13.13 3.35
CA ALA A 69 15.64 13.75 2.04
C ALA A 69 16.07 12.73 0.96
N ILE A 70 15.59 12.96 -0.26
CA ILE A 70 16.01 12.24 -1.47
C ILE A 70 16.98 13.16 -2.22
N PRO A 71 18.07 12.64 -2.82
CA PRO A 71 19.06 13.44 -3.53
C PRO A 71 18.56 13.89 -4.92
N THR A 72 17.50 14.69 -4.96
CA THR A 72 16.86 15.11 -6.22
C THR A 72 17.74 15.99 -7.09
N GLU A 73 18.74 16.68 -6.53
CA GLU A 73 19.67 17.51 -7.30
C GLU A 73 20.82 16.72 -7.92
N ASN A 74 20.97 15.44 -7.57
CA ASN A 74 22.08 14.61 -8.05
C ASN A 74 21.88 14.19 -9.51
N GLU A 75 22.94 14.27 -10.32
CA GLU A 75 22.88 13.93 -11.74
C GLU A 75 22.53 12.45 -11.98
N PHE A 76 23.08 11.51 -11.19
CA PHE A 76 22.76 10.09 -11.31
C PHE A 76 21.31 9.80 -10.96
N PHE A 77 20.77 10.49 -9.95
CA PHE A 77 19.34 10.44 -9.64
C PHE A 77 18.51 10.92 -10.83
N GLN A 78 18.81 12.10 -11.37
CA GLN A 78 18.04 12.71 -12.45
C GLN A 78 18.06 11.88 -13.73
N ARG A 79 19.22 11.33 -14.10
CA ARG A 79 19.35 10.42 -15.25
C ARG A 79 18.55 9.14 -15.05
N ALA A 80 18.68 8.50 -13.88
CA ALA A 80 17.95 7.27 -13.58
C ALA A 80 16.43 7.46 -13.51
N PHE A 81 15.97 8.63 -13.05
CA PHE A 81 14.55 8.96 -12.96
C PHE A 81 13.95 9.32 -14.33
N SER A 82 14.65 10.13 -15.13
CA SER A 82 14.09 10.72 -16.36
C SER A 82 14.34 9.86 -17.61
N ASP A 83 15.50 9.20 -17.69
CA ASP A 83 15.91 8.41 -18.85
C ASP A 83 16.71 7.17 -18.44
N PRO A 84 16.04 6.15 -17.85
CA PRO A 84 16.69 4.94 -17.37
C PRO A 84 17.37 4.13 -18.49
N GLY A 85 17.07 4.38 -19.77
CA GLY A 85 17.69 3.69 -20.91
C GLY A 85 19.14 4.09 -21.17
N THR A 86 19.62 5.17 -20.54
CA THR A 86 20.98 5.71 -20.72
C THR A 86 22.00 5.19 -19.70
N LEU A 87 21.53 4.47 -18.68
CA LEU A 87 22.37 3.91 -17.63
C LEU A 87 22.36 2.38 -17.71
N ASP A 88 23.51 1.77 -17.44
CA ASP A 88 23.55 0.35 -17.15
C ASP A 88 23.00 0.11 -15.73
N LEU A 89 21.82 -0.50 -15.67
CA LEU A 89 21.11 -0.82 -14.42
C LEU A 89 21.26 -2.29 -14.03
N SER A 90 22.16 -3.04 -14.69
CA SER A 90 22.40 -4.46 -14.37
C SER A 90 22.68 -4.69 -12.88
N ASP A 91 23.53 -3.83 -12.30
CA ASP A 91 23.87 -3.88 -10.87
C ASP A 91 22.73 -3.45 -9.94
N CYS A 92 21.76 -2.66 -10.43
CA CYS A 92 20.63 -2.19 -9.64
C CYS A 92 19.63 -3.30 -9.33
N ASN A 93 19.44 -4.24 -10.26
CA ASN A 93 18.39 -5.26 -10.16
C ASN A 93 18.44 -6.08 -8.86
N ARG A 94 19.65 -6.42 -8.37
CA ARG A 94 19.80 -7.16 -7.10
C ARG A 94 19.36 -6.34 -5.88
N TRP A 95 19.52 -5.02 -5.92
CA TRP A 95 19.22 -4.11 -4.81
C TRP A 95 17.77 -3.65 -4.80
N LEU A 96 17.04 -3.84 -5.91
CA LEU A 96 15.60 -3.59 -5.97
C LEU A 96 14.80 -4.65 -5.20
N GLY A 97 15.38 -5.83 -4.98
CA GLY A 97 14.77 -6.91 -4.22
C GLY A 97 14.60 -6.61 -2.73
N ILE A 98 13.85 -7.48 -2.05
CA ILE A 98 13.67 -7.42 -0.60
C ILE A 98 14.92 -8.03 0.07
N PRO A 99 15.53 -7.36 1.07
CA PRO A 99 16.61 -7.94 1.87
C PRO A 99 16.24 -9.31 2.48
N PRO A 100 17.21 -10.23 2.70
CA PRO A 100 18.65 -10.02 2.66
C PRO A 100 19.27 -10.07 1.26
N PHE A 101 20.22 -9.18 1.02
CA PHE A 101 21.11 -9.19 -0.14
C PHE A 101 22.22 -10.24 -0.01
N ILE A 102 22.54 -10.88 -1.12
CA ILE A 102 23.69 -11.78 -1.24
C ILE A 102 24.93 -10.91 -1.45
N SER A 103 25.86 -10.94 -0.50
CA SER A 103 27.16 -10.28 -0.67
C SER A 103 27.93 -11.00 -1.76
N MET A 104 28.42 -10.24 -2.74
CA MET A 104 29.35 -10.77 -3.74
C MET A 104 30.75 -10.36 -3.32
N GLN A 105 31.72 -11.25 -3.52
CA GLN A 105 33.14 -10.90 -3.38
C GLN A 105 33.44 -9.76 -4.36
N ASP A 106 33.51 -8.55 -3.83
CA ASP A 106 34.12 -7.41 -4.45
C ASP A 106 35.52 -7.32 -3.84
N ASP A 107 36.55 -7.54 -4.65
CA ASP A 107 37.95 -7.49 -4.21
C ASP A 107 38.39 -6.06 -3.84
N THR A 108 37.54 -5.07 -4.11
CA THR A 108 37.79 -3.66 -3.78
C THR A 108 37.64 -3.43 -2.28
N PRO A 109 38.68 -2.92 -1.58
CA PRO A 109 38.59 -2.63 -0.16
C PRO A 109 37.46 -1.66 0.16
N THR A 110 36.64 -1.97 1.18
CA THR A 110 35.47 -1.14 1.60
C THR A 110 35.85 0.30 1.97
N HIS A 111 37.08 0.50 2.45
CA HIS A 111 37.60 1.83 2.80
C HIS A 111 38.21 2.59 1.62
N SER A 112 38.32 1.98 0.44
CA SER A 112 38.87 2.66 -0.73
C SER A 112 37.95 3.79 -1.21
N PRO A 113 38.51 4.91 -1.71
CA PRO A 113 37.72 6.00 -2.28
C PRO A 113 36.80 5.54 -3.41
N ASP A 114 37.28 4.63 -4.26
CA ASP A 114 36.53 4.13 -5.42
C ASP A 114 35.30 3.32 -5.00
N TYR A 115 35.45 2.45 -4.00
CA TYR A 115 34.32 1.69 -3.45
C TYR A 115 33.23 2.61 -2.91
N ARG A 116 33.62 3.65 -2.16
CA ARG A 116 32.68 4.62 -1.58
C ARG A 116 32.01 5.47 -2.65
N ALA A 117 32.77 5.95 -3.63
CA ALA A 117 32.25 6.72 -4.74
C ALA A 117 31.25 5.91 -5.58
N TYR A 118 31.59 4.67 -5.91
CA TYR A 118 30.69 3.75 -6.62
C TYR A 118 29.41 3.49 -5.81
N THR A 119 29.53 3.19 -4.51
CA THR A 119 28.39 2.92 -3.62
C THR A 119 27.46 4.13 -3.50
N SER A 120 28.03 5.34 -3.39
CA SER A 120 27.27 6.59 -3.39
C SER A 120 26.53 6.82 -4.70
N ASN A 121 27.20 6.64 -5.84
CA ASN A 121 26.59 6.77 -7.17
C ASN A 121 25.47 5.75 -7.37
N LEU A 122 25.70 4.49 -7.00
CA LEU A 122 24.70 3.42 -7.02
C LEU A 122 23.47 3.80 -6.18
N LYS A 123 23.66 4.30 -4.95
CA LYS A 123 22.57 4.76 -4.10
C LYS A 123 21.74 5.86 -4.78
N ASN A 124 22.38 6.83 -5.42
CA ASN A 124 21.70 7.90 -6.15
C ASN A 124 20.90 7.37 -7.35
N VAL A 125 21.48 6.47 -8.15
CA VAL A 125 20.77 5.78 -9.24
C VAL A 125 19.56 5.03 -8.69
N MET A 126 19.74 4.26 -7.61
CA MET A 126 18.67 3.51 -6.95
C MET A 126 17.54 4.40 -6.45
N HIS A 127 17.85 5.60 -5.93
CA HIS A 127 16.83 6.59 -5.59
C HIS A 127 16.04 7.04 -6.82
N GLY A 128 16.70 7.31 -7.96
CA GLY A 128 16.02 7.70 -9.19
C GLY A 128 15.10 6.61 -9.72
N VAL A 129 15.59 5.36 -9.78
CA VAL A 129 14.78 4.20 -10.20
C VAL A 129 13.57 4.02 -9.29
N ARG A 130 13.76 4.04 -7.96
CA ARG A 130 12.63 3.87 -7.02
C ARG A 130 11.66 5.04 -7.03
N ALA A 131 12.11 6.27 -7.30
CA ALA A 131 11.21 7.40 -7.48
C ALA A 131 10.25 7.18 -8.67
N GLY A 132 10.75 6.67 -9.80
CA GLY A 132 9.92 6.34 -10.96
C GLY A 132 8.91 5.21 -10.67
N LEU A 133 9.35 4.17 -9.96
CA LEU A 133 8.47 3.09 -9.51
C LEU A 133 7.39 3.60 -8.55
N GLN A 134 7.76 4.42 -7.57
CA GLN A 134 6.83 5.00 -6.61
C GLN A 134 5.79 5.90 -7.31
N GLN A 135 6.21 6.72 -8.28
CA GLN A 135 5.27 7.55 -9.06
C GLN A 135 4.22 6.69 -9.78
N SER A 136 4.65 5.55 -10.33
CA SER A 136 3.75 4.60 -10.99
C SER A 136 2.79 3.92 -10.00
N MET A 137 3.29 3.55 -8.82
CA MET A 137 2.48 3.01 -7.73
C MET A 137 1.47 4.03 -7.21
N ASP A 138 1.88 5.26 -6.97
CA ASP A 138 1.02 6.35 -6.48
C ASP A 138 -0.12 6.63 -7.46
N ALA A 139 0.15 6.63 -8.77
CA ALA A 139 -0.88 6.78 -9.79
C ALA A 139 -1.91 5.64 -9.76
N LYS A 140 -1.44 4.40 -9.56
CA LYS A 140 -2.32 3.24 -9.38
C LYS A 140 -3.14 3.35 -8.09
N SER A 141 -2.52 3.72 -6.97
CA SER A 141 -3.18 3.87 -5.68
C SER A 141 -4.25 4.97 -5.70
N ARG A 142 -3.98 6.11 -6.35
CA ARG A 142 -4.99 7.16 -6.58
C ARG A 142 -6.18 6.63 -7.38
N THR A 143 -5.93 5.83 -8.42
CA THR A 143 -7.01 5.21 -9.20
C THR A 143 -7.86 4.26 -8.36
N LEU A 144 -7.25 3.49 -7.45
CA LEU A 144 -7.97 2.61 -6.52
C LEU A 144 -8.79 3.42 -5.51
N PHE A 145 -8.22 4.49 -4.98
CA PHE A 145 -8.88 5.42 -4.07
C PHE A 145 -10.13 6.04 -4.71
N GLU A 146 -10.00 6.58 -5.93
CA GLU A 146 -11.12 7.16 -6.69
C GLU A 146 -12.24 6.15 -6.98
N LYS A 147 -11.89 4.87 -7.13
CA LYS A 147 -12.85 3.76 -7.29
C LYS A 147 -13.45 3.28 -5.97
N GLY A 148 -13.03 3.82 -4.84
CA GLY A 148 -13.47 3.43 -3.49
C GLY A 148 -12.95 2.05 -3.07
N GLN A 149 -11.84 1.57 -3.64
CA GLN A 149 -11.25 0.26 -3.33
C GLN A 149 -10.28 0.33 -2.14
N MET A 150 -10.78 0.79 -0.99
CA MET A 150 -9.95 1.05 0.21
C MET A 150 -9.30 -0.23 0.76
N ASN A 151 -9.95 -1.39 0.65
CA ASN A 151 -9.36 -2.66 1.09
C ASN A 151 -8.05 -2.97 0.38
N CYS A 152 -7.97 -2.70 -0.93
CA CYS A 152 -6.75 -2.93 -1.69
C CYS A 152 -5.62 -2.00 -1.20
N LEU A 153 -5.94 -0.76 -0.84
CA LEU A 153 -4.96 0.17 -0.28
C LEU A 153 -4.50 -0.23 1.12
N ALA A 154 -5.42 -0.75 1.94
CA ALA A 154 -5.11 -1.27 3.26
C ALA A 154 -4.24 -2.54 3.19
N ASP A 155 -4.55 -3.45 2.26
CA ASP A 155 -3.75 -4.65 1.99
C ASP A 155 -2.34 -4.24 1.52
N ASP A 156 -2.24 -3.33 0.55
CA ASP A 156 -0.96 -2.79 0.06
C ASP A 156 -0.14 -2.12 1.20
N ALA A 157 -0.81 -1.40 2.11
CA ALA A 157 -0.17 -0.79 3.27
C ALA A 157 0.32 -1.85 4.27
N GLY A 158 -0.50 -2.89 4.51
CA GLY A 158 -0.14 -4.05 5.33
C GLY A 158 1.08 -4.81 4.80
N GLU A 159 1.16 -4.98 3.48
CA GLU A 159 2.33 -5.59 2.83
C GLU A 159 3.58 -4.70 2.93
N ALA A 160 3.42 -3.37 2.76
CA ALA A 160 4.53 -2.42 2.88
C ALA A 160 5.12 -2.40 4.29
N ILE A 161 4.28 -2.32 5.34
CA ILE A 161 4.77 -2.34 6.72
C ILE A 161 5.42 -3.67 7.08
N ALA A 162 4.86 -4.81 6.65
CA ALA A 162 5.46 -6.12 6.90
C ALA A 162 6.86 -6.25 6.25
N ARG A 163 7.02 -5.72 5.03
CA ARG A 163 8.33 -5.67 4.34
C ARG A 163 9.31 -4.77 5.07
N TRP A 164 8.87 -3.59 5.50
CA TRP A 164 9.68 -2.66 6.28
C TRP A 164 10.14 -3.26 7.60
N GLU A 165 9.24 -3.84 8.40
CA GLU A 165 9.56 -4.46 9.68
C GLU A 165 10.53 -5.62 9.54
N LYS A 166 10.36 -6.45 8.50
CA LYS A 166 11.28 -7.55 8.22
C LYS A 166 12.68 -7.02 7.94
N ALA A 167 12.82 -6.00 7.09
CA ALA A 167 14.11 -5.39 6.78
C ALA A 167 14.72 -4.67 8.00
N TYR A 168 13.88 -4.02 8.81
CA TYR A 168 14.33 -3.29 10.00
C TYR A 168 14.89 -4.24 11.06
N LYS A 169 14.28 -5.43 11.23
CA LYS A 169 14.84 -6.50 12.08
C LYS A 169 16.23 -6.95 11.61
N LEU A 170 16.47 -7.05 10.30
CA LEU A 170 17.80 -7.41 9.77
C LEU A 170 18.84 -6.33 10.11
N ARG A 171 18.44 -5.06 10.07
CA ARG A 171 19.27 -3.93 10.51
C ARG A 171 19.62 -4.05 12.00
N GLU A 172 18.63 -4.28 12.86
CA GLU A 172 18.85 -4.41 14.31
C GLU A 172 19.71 -5.63 14.68
N GLN A 173 19.60 -6.71 13.92
CA GLN A 173 20.43 -7.90 14.08
C GLN A 173 21.88 -7.69 13.63
N GLY A 174 22.19 -6.56 12.98
CA GLY A 174 23.53 -6.27 12.48
C GLY A 174 23.96 -7.20 11.35
N LEU A 175 23.02 -7.70 10.54
CA LEU A 175 23.32 -8.62 9.42
C LEU A 175 24.35 -8.00 8.46
N TYR A 176 24.21 -6.70 8.20
CA TYR A 176 25.19 -5.90 7.48
C TYR A 176 25.79 -4.90 8.47
N ARG A 177 27.04 -5.14 8.86
CA ARG A 177 27.81 -4.17 9.65
C ARG A 177 28.38 -3.11 8.72
N GLU A 178 28.32 -1.85 9.11
CA GLU A 178 28.72 -0.72 8.27
C GLU A 178 30.21 -0.75 7.87
N ASP A 179 31.06 -1.33 8.71
CA ASP A 179 32.50 -1.46 8.51
C ASP A 179 32.87 -2.60 7.54
N GLU A 180 32.15 -3.72 7.61
CA GLU A 180 32.43 -4.93 6.80
C GLU A 180 31.61 -4.99 5.51
N PHE A 181 30.34 -4.59 5.56
CA PHE A 181 29.36 -4.71 4.48
C PHE A 181 28.73 -3.34 4.17
N SER A 182 29.58 -2.33 3.99
CA SER A 182 29.18 -0.93 3.85
C SER A 182 28.15 -0.71 2.72
N ARG A 183 28.34 -1.34 1.55
CA ARG A 183 27.39 -1.21 0.44
C ARG A 183 26.04 -1.85 0.75
N GLU A 184 26.03 -3.07 1.26
CA GLU A 184 24.80 -3.78 1.64
C GLU A 184 24.04 -3.01 2.73
N TYR A 185 24.76 -2.43 3.69
CA TYR A 185 24.20 -1.55 4.71
C TYR A 185 23.55 -0.31 4.10
N GLU A 186 24.24 0.40 3.19
CA GLU A 186 23.68 1.55 2.47
C GLU A 186 22.44 1.19 1.64
N MET A 187 22.44 0.02 0.99
CA MET A 187 21.30 -0.47 0.22
C MET A 187 20.13 -0.89 1.12
N LEU A 188 20.40 -1.39 2.33
CA LEU A 188 19.37 -1.69 3.32
C LEU A 188 18.72 -0.41 3.85
N GLU A 189 19.53 0.60 4.18
CA GLU A 189 19.05 1.92 4.61
C GLU A 189 18.21 2.59 3.51
N HIS A 190 18.64 2.48 2.25
CA HIS A 190 17.87 2.93 1.08
C HIS A 190 16.54 2.19 0.98
N PHE A 191 16.54 0.85 1.09
CA PHE A 191 15.32 0.04 1.05
C PHE A 191 14.33 0.47 2.14
N LEU A 192 14.82 0.60 3.39
CA LEU A 192 14.01 1.03 4.53
C LEU A 192 13.38 2.41 4.31
N GLN A 193 14.14 3.35 3.76
CA GLN A 193 13.63 4.68 3.41
C GLN A 193 12.48 4.61 2.40
N TRP A 194 12.60 3.79 1.35
CA TRP A 194 11.58 3.71 0.31
C TRP A 194 10.34 2.93 0.73
N GLU A 195 10.48 1.83 1.46
CA GLU A 195 9.31 1.13 2.01
C GLU A 195 8.55 2.00 3.02
N ALA A 196 9.27 2.77 3.85
CA ALA A 196 8.64 3.73 4.75
C ALA A 196 7.87 4.82 3.97
N ARG A 197 8.46 5.37 2.90
CA ARG A 197 7.78 6.34 2.02
C ARG A 197 6.52 5.76 1.41
N GLY A 198 6.61 4.56 0.83
CA GLY A 198 5.47 3.88 0.23
C GLY A 198 4.34 3.64 1.23
N TYR A 199 4.67 3.16 2.43
CA TYR A 199 3.71 2.99 3.51
C TYR A 199 3.05 4.31 3.90
N LEU A 200 3.81 5.38 4.15
CA LEU A 200 3.25 6.67 4.54
C LEU A 200 2.33 7.25 3.47
N THR A 201 2.66 7.09 2.19
CA THR A 201 1.77 7.50 1.09
C THR A 201 0.46 6.74 1.13
N LEU A 202 0.49 5.41 1.25
CA LEU A 202 -0.70 4.56 1.34
C LEU A 202 -1.52 4.86 2.60
N TYR A 203 -0.85 5.04 3.73
CA TYR A 203 -1.46 5.40 5.01
C TYR A 203 -2.21 6.73 4.91
N ASN A 204 -1.58 7.76 4.32
CA ASN A 204 -2.21 9.07 4.15
C ASN A 204 -3.43 8.99 3.23
N MET A 205 -3.36 8.21 2.13
CA MET A 205 -4.49 8.01 1.21
C MET A 205 -5.62 7.16 1.81
N ALA A 206 -5.30 6.19 2.67
CA ALA A 206 -6.31 5.30 3.25
C ALA A 206 -6.98 5.91 4.49
N PHE A 207 -6.24 6.70 5.28
CA PHE A 207 -6.67 7.07 6.65
C PHE A 207 -6.72 8.57 6.94
N LEU A 208 -6.09 9.44 6.15
CA LEU A 208 -6.03 10.89 6.43
C LEU A 208 -6.71 11.77 5.36
N SER A 209 -7.21 11.20 4.26
CA SER A 209 -7.99 11.95 3.26
C SER A 209 -9.44 12.12 3.71
N GLU A 210 -9.68 13.16 4.53
CA GLU A 210 -11.00 13.77 4.78
C GLU A 210 -11.39 14.79 3.72
#